data_AF-A0A8T3SU45-F1
#
_entry.id   AF-A0A8T3SU45-F1
#
_cell.length_a   1.000
_cell.length_b   1.000
_cell.length_c   1.000
_cell.angle_alpha   90.00
_cell.angle_beta   90.00
_cell.angle_gamma   90.00
#
_symmetry.space_group_name_H-M   'P 1'
#
loop_
_entity.id
_entity.type
_entity.pdbx_description
1 polymer ?
#
loop_
_entity_poly.entity_id
_entity_poly.type
_entity_poly.pdbx_seq_one_letter_code
_entity_poly.pdbx_strand_id
1 'polypeptide(L)'
;MPRIEFEADTEEQLVGLAWRWVMGPQHQPGDPVPDEVDQAALRRRQLGEVLNAIQGADSRRLLREVAEMSIRDAALPLDADLTARYGKQTGTAFAGIVAGPNKVMRRVAHRDLITWDADIRGYRMDPADAEIVLQRWPEPTPASA
;
A
#
# COMPACT_ATOMS: atom_id res chain seq x y z
N MET A 1 7.59 -25.17 -9.75
CA MET A 1 7.01 -25.04 -8.40
C MET A 1 8.01 -25.66 -7.43
N PRO A 2 8.69 -24.87 -6.57
CA PRO A 2 9.59 -25.45 -5.57
C PRO A 2 8.77 -26.27 -4.56
N ARG A 3 9.23 -27.49 -4.28
CA ARG A 3 8.69 -28.33 -3.21
C ARG A 3 9.35 -27.89 -1.90
N ILE A 4 8.55 -27.59 -0.90
CA ILE A 4 9.01 -27.17 0.42
C ILE A 4 8.52 -28.21 1.42
N GLU A 5 9.45 -28.70 2.23
CA GLU A 5 9.20 -29.73 3.24
C GLU A 5 9.33 -29.08 4.62
N PHE A 6 8.33 -29.30 5.48
CA PHE A 6 8.29 -28.79 6.84
C PHE A 6 8.45 -29.96 7.79
N GLU A 7 9.34 -29.82 8.76
CA GLU A 7 9.57 -30.81 9.81
C GLU A 7 9.27 -30.15 11.16
N ALA A 8 8.49 -30.83 12.00
CA ALA A 8 8.11 -30.38 13.33
C ALA A 8 7.79 -31.57 14.23
N ASP A 9 8.04 -31.40 15.54
CA ASP A 9 7.87 -32.48 16.53
C ASP A 9 6.39 -32.67 16.94
N THR A 10 5.51 -31.74 16.56
CA THR A 10 4.08 -31.75 16.88
C THR A 10 3.24 -31.22 15.71
N GLU A 11 1.99 -31.68 15.63
CA GLU A 11 1.05 -31.28 14.59
C GLU A 11 0.74 -29.78 14.66
N GLU A 12 0.59 -29.21 15.86
CA GLU A 12 0.36 -27.77 16.04
C GLU A 12 1.52 -26.91 15.50
N GLN A 13 2.77 -27.34 15.67
CA GLN A 13 3.93 -26.64 15.15
C GLN A 13 4.00 -26.71 13.61
N LEU A 14 3.63 -27.85 13.03
CA LEU A 14 3.61 -28.07 11.58
C LEU A 14 2.54 -27.19 10.91
N VAL A 15 1.36 -27.09 11.54
CA VAL A 15 0.29 -26.16 11.12
C VAL A 15 0.75 -24.71 11.24
N GLY A 16 1.44 -24.33 12.33
CA GLY A 16 1.99 -22.98 12.51
C GLY A 16 3.05 -22.59 11.47
N LEU A 17 3.91 -23.53 11.08
CA LEU A 17 4.90 -23.33 10.00
C LEU A 17 4.23 -23.15 8.63
N ALA A 18 3.26 -24.01 8.30
CA ALA A 18 2.51 -23.92 7.05
C ALA A 18 1.70 -22.62 6.96
N TRP A 19 1.03 -22.21 8.05
CA TRP A 19 0.29 -20.95 8.11
C TRP A 19 1.17 -19.73 7.95
N ARG A 20 2.35 -19.69 8.61
CA ARG A 20 3.32 -18.59 8.50
C ARG A 20 3.91 -18.48 7.11
N TRP A 21 4.05 -19.60 6.39
CA TRP A 21 4.47 -19.60 4.99
C TRP A 21 3.39 -19.06 4.05
N VAL A 22 2.11 -19.39 4.32
CA VAL A 22 0.96 -18.98 3.49
C VAL A 22 0.53 -17.53 3.77
N MET A 23 0.57 -17.08 5.03
CA MET A 23 -0.04 -15.82 5.49
C MET A 23 0.97 -14.79 6.04
N GLY A 24 2.26 -15.13 6.15
CA GLY A 24 3.26 -14.31 6.83
C GLY A 24 3.23 -14.46 8.36
N PRO A 25 4.21 -13.90 9.10
CA PRO A 25 4.31 -14.07 10.54
C PRO A 25 3.13 -13.38 11.26
N GLN A 26 2.36 -14.18 12.02
CA GLN A 26 1.44 -13.62 13.00
C GLN A 26 2.23 -13.17 14.24
N HIS A 27 1.93 -11.97 14.73
CA HIS A 27 2.38 -11.51 16.04
C HIS A 27 1.90 -12.50 17.10
N GLN A 28 2.82 -12.98 17.95
CA GLN A 28 2.44 -13.77 19.11
C GLN A 28 1.79 -12.86 20.16
N PRO A 29 0.71 -13.29 20.83
CA PRO A 29 0.17 -12.56 21.96
C PRO A 29 1.16 -12.66 23.12
N GLY A 30 2.02 -11.66 23.25
CA GLY A 30 3.16 -11.65 24.18
C GLY A 30 4.39 -10.91 23.66
N ASP A 31 4.47 -10.65 22.35
CA ASP A 31 5.45 -9.69 21.84
C ASP A 31 5.12 -8.30 22.40
N PRO A 32 6.11 -7.56 22.92
CA PRO A 32 5.89 -6.19 23.34
C PRO A 32 5.31 -5.43 22.15
N VAL A 33 4.07 -4.94 22.31
CA VAL A 33 3.45 -4.06 21.32
C VAL A 33 4.43 -2.90 21.15
N PRO A 34 5.03 -2.69 19.97
CA PRO A 34 5.92 -1.57 19.76
C PRO A 34 5.12 -0.31 20.10
N ASP A 35 5.74 0.63 20.82
CA ASP A 35 5.11 1.90 21.17
C ASP A 35 4.50 2.52 19.89
N GLU A 36 3.36 3.19 20.00
CA GLU A 36 2.70 3.84 18.86
C GLU A 36 3.67 4.78 18.12
N VAL A 37 4.59 5.39 18.87
CA VAL A 37 5.69 6.21 18.32
C VAL A 37 6.62 5.39 17.43
N ASP A 38 7.00 4.18 17.86
CA ASP A 38 7.87 3.27 17.11
C ASP A 38 7.18 2.75 15.86
N GLN A 39 5.87 2.45 15.94
CA GLN A 39 5.08 2.04 14.78
C GLN A 39 4.93 3.16 13.75
N ALA A 40 4.67 4.40 14.21
CA ALA A 40 4.58 5.55 13.34
C ALA A 40 5.94 5.85 12.66
N ALA A 41 7.05 5.74 13.41
CA ALA A 41 8.39 5.91 12.86
C ALA A 41 8.74 4.81 11.83
N LEU A 42 8.41 3.55 12.13
CA LEU A 42 8.59 2.44 11.21
C LEU A 42 7.77 2.61 9.93
N ARG A 43 6.49 2.98 10.06
CA ARG A 43 5.61 3.27 8.91
C ARG A 43 6.19 4.38 8.04
N ARG A 44 6.62 5.51 8.63
CA ARG A 44 7.27 6.61 7.90
C ARG A 44 8.51 6.16 7.14
N ARG A 45 9.36 5.35 7.77
CA ARG A 45 10.57 4.81 7.14
C ARG A 45 10.22 3.90 5.96
N GLN A 46 9.36 2.91 6.20
CA GLN A 46 8.92 1.96 5.17
C GLN A 46 8.30 2.68 3.98
N LEU A 47 7.40 3.62 4.24
CA LEU A 47 6.74 4.37 3.19
C LEU A 47 7.74 5.30 2.47
N GLY A 48 8.69 5.89 3.18
CA GLY A 48 9.80 6.63 2.56
C GLY A 48 10.59 5.81 1.55
N GLU A 49 10.92 4.55 1.89
CA GLU A 49 11.60 3.60 0.98
C GLU A 49 10.73 3.29 -0.25
N VAL A 50 9.43 3.06 -0.05
CA VAL A 50 8.48 2.78 -1.13
C VAL A 50 8.34 3.96 -2.08
N LEU A 51 8.15 5.17 -1.56
CA LEU A 51 7.99 6.39 -2.35
C LEU A 51 9.25 6.72 -3.15
N ASN A 52 10.44 6.46 -2.59
CA ASN A 52 11.71 6.63 -3.32
C ASN A 52 11.85 5.62 -4.48
N ALA A 53 11.29 4.42 -4.37
CA ALA A 53 11.36 3.40 -5.42
C ALA A 53 10.37 3.65 -6.57
N ILE A 54 9.32 4.44 -6.37
CA ILE A 54 8.29 4.72 -7.38
C ILE A 54 8.80 5.81 -8.33
N GLN A 55 9.06 5.43 -9.58
CA GLN A 55 9.54 6.35 -10.63
C GLN A 55 8.47 6.80 -11.63
N GLY A 56 7.33 6.09 -11.72
CA GLY A 56 6.27 6.39 -12.69
C GLY A 56 5.49 7.66 -12.34
N ALA A 57 5.45 8.64 -13.26
CA ALA A 57 4.70 9.88 -13.07
C ALA A 57 3.21 9.64 -12.80
N ASP A 58 2.58 8.74 -13.58
CA ASP A 58 1.18 8.35 -13.38
C ASP A 58 0.96 7.72 -11.99
N SER A 59 1.87 6.86 -11.52
CA SER A 59 1.77 6.24 -10.19
C SER A 59 1.90 7.26 -9.07
N ARG A 60 2.83 8.22 -9.17
CA ARG A 60 2.98 9.30 -8.17
C ARG A 60 1.74 10.18 -8.12
N ARG A 61 1.23 10.57 -9.29
CA ARG A 61 0.00 11.36 -9.41
C ARG A 61 -1.19 10.61 -8.82
N LEU A 62 -1.35 9.33 -9.15
CA LEU A 62 -2.48 8.52 -8.65
C LEU A 62 -2.41 8.32 -7.14
N LEU A 63 -1.24 8.02 -6.59
CA LEU A 63 -1.05 7.90 -5.15
C LEU A 63 -1.42 9.18 -4.41
N ARG A 64 -1.09 10.34 -4.98
CA ARG A 64 -1.48 11.63 -4.42
C ARG A 64 -2.99 11.83 -4.45
N GLU A 65 -3.65 11.62 -5.60
CA GLU A 65 -5.11 11.74 -5.71
C GLU A 65 -5.83 10.76 -4.74
N VAL A 66 -5.31 9.53 -4.58
CA VAL A 66 -5.83 8.57 -3.59
C VAL A 66 -5.61 9.06 -2.16
N ALA A 67 -4.44 9.63 -1.85
CA ALA A 67 -4.12 10.15 -0.53
C ALA A 67 -5.03 11.33 -0.14
N GLU A 68 -5.26 12.27 -1.06
CA GLU A 68 -6.16 13.41 -0.84
C GLU A 68 -7.58 12.97 -0.51
N MET A 69 -8.07 11.92 -1.19
CA MET A 69 -9.38 11.34 -0.92
C MET A 69 -9.39 10.60 0.42
N SER A 70 -8.34 9.82 0.70
CA SER A 70 -8.28 8.95 1.89
C SER A 70 -8.20 9.73 3.20
N ILE A 71 -7.55 10.90 3.24
CA ILE A 71 -7.56 11.79 4.42
C ILE A 71 -8.96 12.33 4.72
N ARG A 72 -9.81 12.44 3.70
CA ARG A 72 -11.22 12.85 3.83
C ARG A 72 -12.15 11.65 4.03
N ASP A 73 -11.59 10.49 4.36
CA ASP A 73 -12.28 9.20 4.49
C ASP A 73 -13.06 8.77 3.23
N ALA A 74 -12.61 9.22 2.05
CA ALA A 74 -13.20 8.90 0.77
C ALA A 74 -12.28 8.00 -0.06
N ALA A 75 -12.87 7.23 -0.98
CA ALA A 75 -12.12 6.51 -2.01
C ALA A 75 -12.09 7.35 -3.31
N LEU A 76 -11.01 7.23 -4.07
CA LEU A 76 -10.91 7.80 -5.42
C LEU A 76 -11.70 6.90 -6.38
N PRO A 77 -12.84 7.35 -6.93
CA PRO A 77 -13.64 6.51 -7.82
C PRO A 77 -12.88 6.23 -9.12
N LEU A 78 -12.98 4.98 -9.60
CA LEU A 78 -12.50 4.61 -10.92
C LEU A 78 -13.63 4.84 -11.95
N ASP A 79 -13.75 6.09 -12.40
CA ASP A 79 -14.81 6.56 -13.29
C ASP A 79 -14.28 7.11 -14.64
N ALA A 80 -15.21 7.56 -15.48
CA ALA A 80 -14.89 8.13 -16.79
C ALA A 80 -13.99 9.37 -16.66
N ASP A 81 -14.20 10.19 -15.62
CA ASP A 81 -13.43 11.41 -15.41
C ASP A 81 -11.97 11.10 -15.05
N LEU A 82 -11.73 10.12 -14.17
CA LEU A 82 -10.39 9.65 -13.85
C LEU A 82 -9.72 9.06 -15.10
N THR A 83 -10.43 8.27 -15.89
CA THR A 83 -9.87 7.72 -17.14
C THR A 83 -9.49 8.82 -18.14
N ALA A 84 -10.31 9.86 -18.28
CA ALA A 84 -10.03 11.01 -19.13
C ALA A 84 -8.83 11.82 -18.64
N ARG A 85 -8.72 12.10 -17.33
CA ARG A 85 -7.59 12.84 -16.73
C ARG A 85 -6.23 12.16 -16.92
N TYR A 86 -6.21 10.83 -17.04
CA TYR A 86 -5.01 10.02 -17.26
C TYR A 86 -4.84 9.57 -18.72
N GLY A 87 -5.75 9.96 -19.62
CA GLY A 87 -5.75 9.53 -21.01
C GLY A 87 -5.78 8.02 -21.19
N LYS A 88 -6.42 7.29 -20.27
CA LYS A 88 -6.56 5.82 -20.33
C LYS A 88 -7.94 5.45 -20.85
N GLN A 89 -8.02 4.38 -21.63
CA GLN A 89 -9.28 3.93 -22.22
C GLN A 89 -10.00 2.86 -21.39
N THR A 90 -9.30 2.22 -20.45
CA THR A 90 -9.83 1.10 -19.68
C THR A 90 -9.40 1.17 -18.21
N GLY A 91 -10.26 0.66 -17.32
CA GLY A 91 -9.92 0.50 -15.90
C GLY A 91 -8.73 -0.45 -15.66
N THR A 92 -8.46 -1.37 -16.59
CA THR A 92 -7.29 -2.27 -16.51
C THR A 92 -5.96 -1.54 -16.60
N ALA A 93 -5.91 -0.35 -17.22
CA ALA A 93 -4.70 0.47 -17.22
C ALA A 93 -4.30 0.92 -15.81
N PHE A 94 -5.29 1.19 -14.95
CA PHE A 94 -5.06 1.59 -13.56
C PHE A 94 -4.53 0.45 -12.71
N ALA A 95 -4.91 -0.81 -13.00
CA ALA A 95 -4.29 -1.96 -12.35
C ALA A 95 -2.76 -1.99 -12.55
N GLY A 96 -2.27 -1.60 -13.73
CA GLY A 96 -0.83 -1.46 -13.99
C GLY A 96 -0.17 -0.32 -13.22
N ILE A 97 -0.86 0.83 -13.09
CA ILE A 97 -0.38 2.00 -12.34
C ILE A 97 -0.25 1.68 -10.84
N VAL A 98 -1.20 0.91 -10.29
CA VAL A 98 -1.27 0.53 -8.87
C VAL A 98 -0.38 -0.66 -8.53
N ALA A 99 -0.18 -1.59 -9.46
CA ALA A 99 0.59 -2.81 -9.23
C ALA A 99 2.04 -2.54 -8.81
N GLY A 100 2.69 -1.53 -9.40
CA GLY A 100 4.06 -1.14 -9.07
C GLY A 100 4.21 -0.73 -7.61
N PRO A 101 3.51 0.32 -7.15
CA PRO A 101 3.49 0.75 -5.75
C PRO A 101 3.17 -0.39 -4.77
N ASN A 102 2.10 -1.15 -5.01
CA ASN A 102 1.71 -2.26 -4.14
C ASN A 102 2.77 -3.36 -4.08
N LYS A 103 3.42 -3.68 -5.20
CA LYS A 103 4.52 -4.66 -5.23
C LYS A 103 5.69 -4.23 -4.35
N VAL A 104 6.05 -2.94 -4.36
CA VAL A 104 7.13 -2.44 -3.50
C VAL A 104 6.67 -2.44 -2.04
N MET A 105 5.45 -1.98 -1.76
CA MET A 105 4.90 -1.96 -0.40
C MET A 105 4.85 -3.36 0.23
N ARG A 106 4.41 -4.37 -0.53
CA ARG A 106 4.39 -5.76 -0.05
C ARG A 106 5.77 -6.30 0.29
N ARG A 107 6.82 -5.84 -0.40
CA ARG A 107 8.21 -6.25 -0.11
C ARG A 107 8.77 -5.57 1.13
N VAL A 108 8.38 -4.33 1.40
CA VAL A 108 8.93 -3.51 2.49
C VAL A 108 8.14 -3.67 3.79
N ALA A 109 6.81 -3.82 3.68
CA ALA A 109 5.88 -3.74 4.82
C ALA A 109 4.81 -4.85 4.81
N HIS A 110 4.90 -5.85 3.93
CA HIS A 110 3.98 -6.99 3.87
C HIS A 110 2.49 -6.65 3.74
N ARG A 111 2.17 -5.49 3.15
CA ARG A 111 0.78 -5.05 2.90
C ARG A 111 0.66 -4.27 1.60
N ASP A 112 -0.58 -4.05 1.17
CA ASP A 112 -0.87 -3.13 0.06
C ASP A 112 -0.82 -1.67 0.51
N LEU A 113 -0.37 -0.82 -0.40
CA LEU A 113 -0.42 0.63 -0.20
C LEU A 113 -1.78 1.17 -0.65
N ILE A 114 -2.29 0.70 -1.79
CA ILE A 114 -3.60 1.04 -2.32
C ILE A 114 -4.48 -0.22 -2.29
N THR A 115 -5.68 -0.08 -1.72
CA THR A 115 -6.72 -1.11 -1.68
C THR A 115 -7.89 -0.75 -2.60
N TRP A 116 -8.66 -1.76 -3.01
CA TRP A 116 -9.89 -1.56 -3.77
C TRP A 116 -11.09 -1.45 -2.84
N ASP A 117 -11.83 -0.37 -2.97
CA ASP A 117 -13.10 -0.13 -2.29
C ASP A 117 -14.23 -0.58 -3.24
N ALA A 118 -14.91 -1.68 -2.89
CA ALA A 118 -15.92 -2.29 -3.75
C ALA A 118 -17.21 -1.47 -3.86
N ASP A 119 -17.57 -0.76 -2.78
CA ASP A 119 -18.82 0.01 -2.70
C ASP A 119 -18.71 1.26 -3.58
N ILE A 120 -17.56 1.94 -3.53
CA ILE A 120 -17.29 3.13 -4.35
C ILE A 120 -16.76 2.76 -5.74
N ARG A 121 -16.37 1.49 -5.94
CA ARG A 121 -15.61 1.02 -7.12
C ARG A 121 -14.39 1.91 -7.36
N GLY A 122 -13.57 2.06 -6.33
CA GLY A 122 -12.48 3.02 -6.31
C GLY A 122 -11.24 2.54 -5.55
N TYR A 123 -10.25 3.41 -5.49
CA TYR A 123 -8.99 3.17 -4.79
C TYR A 123 -8.96 3.92 -3.45
N ARG A 124 -8.48 3.25 -2.41
CA ARG A 124 -8.32 3.80 -1.06
C ARG A 124 -6.92 3.51 -0.53
N MET A 125 -6.45 4.29 0.43
CA MET A 125 -5.25 3.99 1.20
C MET A 125 -5.50 4.22 2.69
N ASP A 126 -4.61 3.68 3.53
CA ASP A 126 -4.62 3.96 4.98
C ASP A 126 -4.40 5.47 5.21
N PRO A 127 -5.24 6.17 6.00
CA PRO A 127 -5.10 7.61 6.23
C PRO A 127 -3.71 8.02 6.77
N ALA A 128 -3.07 7.18 7.59
CA ALA A 128 -1.73 7.47 8.10
C ALA A 128 -0.66 7.40 6.99
N ASP A 129 -0.86 6.54 5.98
CA ASP A 129 0.01 6.54 4.80
C ASP A 129 -0.27 7.73 3.90
N ALA A 130 -1.55 8.13 3.77
CA ALA A 130 -1.97 9.26 2.98
C ALA A 130 -1.29 10.56 3.44
N GLU A 131 -1.24 10.79 4.75
CA GLU A 131 -0.52 11.94 5.32
C GLU A 131 0.95 11.97 4.90
N ILE A 132 1.64 10.83 4.96
CA ILE A 132 3.06 10.72 4.60
C ILE A 132 3.27 10.94 3.09
N VAL A 133 2.37 10.42 2.25
CA VAL A 133 2.41 10.64 0.79
C VAL A 133 2.33 12.13 0.47
N LEU A 134 1.38 12.85 1.07
CA LEU A 134 1.20 14.28 0.81
C LEU A 134 2.32 15.15 1.38
N GLN A 135 2.90 14.77 2.52
CA GLN A 135 4.09 15.43 3.06
C GLN A 135 5.30 15.24 2.13
N ARG A 136 5.45 14.07 1.52
CA ARG A 136 6.60 13.73 0.67
C ARG A 136 6.50 14.36 -0.72
N TRP A 137 5.31 14.40 -1.29
CA TRP A 137 5.04 14.96 -2.61
C TRP A 137 4.02 16.10 -2.46
N PRO A 138 4.46 17.28 -1.97
CA PRO A 138 3.61 18.46 -1.88
C PRO A 138 3.19 18.93 -3.27
N GLU A 139 2.12 19.73 -3.34
CA GLU A 139 1.67 20.29 -4.62
C GLU A 139 2.79 21.10 -5.25
N PRO A 140 2.96 21.11 -6.59
CA PRO A 140 3.82 22.10 -7.19
C PRO A 140 3.28 23.47 -6.79
N THR A 141 4.03 24.19 -5.95
CA THR A 141 3.71 25.57 -5.59
C THR A 141 3.53 26.34 -6.90
N PRO A 142 2.38 26.99 -7.14
CA PRO A 142 2.26 27.84 -8.31
C PRO A 142 3.39 28.87 -8.22
N ALA A 143 4.25 28.91 -9.25
CA ALA A 143 5.32 29.88 -9.31
C ALA A 143 4.69 31.27 -9.14
N SER A 144 5.08 32.00 -8.10
CA SER A 144 4.66 33.38 -7.91
C SER A 144 4.99 34.15 -9.18
N ALA A 145 3.93 34.68 -9.82
CA ALA A 145 4.02 35.51 -11.02
C ALA A 145 4.73 36.84 -10.75
#